data_AF-A0A1J3I306-F1
#
_entry.id   AF-A0A1J3I306-F1
#
_cell.length_a   1.000
_cell.length_b   1.000
_cell.length_c   1.000
_cell.angle_alpha   90.00
_cell.angle_beta   90.00
_cell.angle_gamma   90.00
#
_symmetry.space_group_name_H-M   'P 1'
#
loop_
_entity.id
_entity.type
_entity.pdbx_description
1 polymer ?
#
loop_
_entity_poly.entity_id
_entity_poly.type
_entity_poly.pdbx_seq_one_letter_code
_entity_poly.pdbx_strand_id
1 'polypeptide(L)'
;GDRLVGQIAKRQAVVNPENTFFSVKRFIGRRMNEVAEESKQVSYRVVKDENGNVKLECPAIGKQFAAEEISAQVLRKLVDDASRFLNDKVTKAVITVPAYFNDSQRTATKDAGRIAGLDVLRIINEPTAASLAYGFERKSNETILVFDLGGGTFDVS
;
A
#
# COMPACT_ATOMS: atom_id res chain seq x y z
N GLY A 1 12.09 12.87 16.05
CA GLY A 1 10.96 12.07 16.57
C GLY A 1 10.99 10.71 15.91
N ASP A 2 10.44 9.69 16.57
CA ASP A 2 10.48 8.31 16.09
C ASP A 2 9.48 8.07 14.95
N ARG A 3 9.86 7.24 13.99
CA ARG A 3 8.97 6.78 12.92
C ARG A 3 8.09 5.64 13.44
N LEU A 4 6.77 5.83 13.43
CA LEU A 4 5.80 4.86 13.92
C LEU A 4 5.01 4.23 12.78
N VAL A 5 4.70 2.94 12.88
CA VAL A 5 3.92 2.19 11.88
C VAL A 5 2.93 1.26 12.60
N GLY A 6 1.72 1.11 12.06
CA GLY A 6 0.70 0.21 12.59
C GLY A 6 -0.07 0.80 13.78
N GLN A 7 -0.35 -0.01 14.80
CA GLN A 7 -1.23 0.39 15.92
C GLN A 7 -0.71 1.59 16.71
N ILE A 8 0.61 1.72 16.86
CA ILE A 8 1.21 2.84 17.59
C ILE A 8 0.98 4.16 16.82
N ALA A 9 1.17 4.15 15.49
CA ALA A 9 0.84 5.30 14.65
C ALA A 9 -0.66 5.63 14.68
N LYS A 10 -1.53 4.62 14.67
CA LYS A 10 -3.00 4.80 14.75
C LYS A 10 -3.43 5.49 16.06
N ARG A 11 -2.82 5.12 17.19
CA ARG A 11 -3.17 5.71 18.51
C ARG A 11 -2.88 7.20 18.60
N GLN A 12 -1.82 7.67 17.96
CA GLN A 12 -1.45 9.09 17.96
C GLN A 12 -2.13 9.92 16.85
N ALA A 13 -2.91 9.29 15.97
CA ALA A 13 -3.50 9.96 14.80
C ALA A 13 -4.33 11.19 15.18
N VAL A 14 -5.01 11.13 16.34
CA VAL A 14 -5.85 12.22 16.85
C VAL A 14 -5.04 13.44 17.28
N VAL A 15 -3.85 13.23 17.85
CA VAL A 15 -2.99 14.31 18.37
C VAL A 15 -1.93 14.77 17.38
N ASN A 16 -1.68 13.98 16.33
CA ASN A 16 -0.72 14.30 15.26
C ASN A 16 -1.30 14.02 13.85
N PRO A 17 -2.42 14.67 13.48
CA PRO A 17 -3.17 14.31 12.28
C PRO A 17 -2.46 14.64 10.96
N GLU A 18 -1.71 15.73 10.90
CA GLU A 18 -1.02 16.16 9.67
C GLU A 18 0.22 15.31 9.35
N ASN A 19 0.75 14.56 10.32
CA ASN A 19 1.94 13.71 10.16
C ASN A 19 1.62 12.22 10.34
N THR A 20 0.34 11.84 10.34
CA THR A 20 -0.11 10.45 10.40
C THR A 20 -0.74 10.06 9.07
N PHE A 21 0.00 9.29 8.27
CA PHE A 21 -0.43 8.88 6.93
C PHE A 21 -1.20 7.56 6.98
N PHE A 22 -2.43 7.56 6.44
CA PHE A 22 -3.31 6.40 6.31
C PHE A 22 -4.02 6.43 4.95
N SER A 23 -4.60 5.31 4.51
CA SER A 23 -5.25 5.20 3.18
C SER A 23 -4.33 5.54 1.99
N VAL A 24 -3.01 5.47 2.17
CA VAL A 24 -2.02 5.91 1.16
C VAL A 24 -2.10 5.13 -0.16
N LYS A 25 -2.57 3.88 -0.12
CA LYS A 25 -2.84 3.06 -1.31
C LYS A 25 -3.77 3.76 -2.31
N ARG A 26 -4.62 4.70 -1.86
CA ARG A 26 -5.51 5.49 -2.73
C ARG A 26 -4.77 6.50 -3.61
N PHE A 27 -3.52 6.83 -3.29
CA PHE A 27 -2.70 7.83 -3.98
C PHE A 27 -1.53 7.23 -4.78
N ILE A 28 -1.19 5.96 -4.54
CA ILE A 28 -0.03 5.32 -5.16
C ILE A 28 -0.15 5.28 -6.68
N GLY A 29 0.88 5.79 -7.39
CA GLY A 29 0.93 5.85 -8.85
C GLY A 29 -0.15 6.71 -9.53
N ARG A 30 -0.86 7.57 -8.78
CA ARG A 30 -1.88 8.50 -9.31
C ARG A 30 -1.36 9.93 -9.41
N ARG A 31 -2.01 10.70 -10.27
CA ARG A 31 -1.84 12.15 -10.44
C ARG A 31 -2.83 12.92 -9.57
N MET A 32 -2.48 14.15 -9.24
CA MET A 32 -3.27 14.98 -8.33
C MET A 32 -4.69 15.26 -8.85
N ASN A 33 -4.86 15.37 -10.18
CA ASN A 33 -6.17 15.60 -10.80
C ASN A 33 -7.10 14.37 -10.72
N GLU A 34 -6.58 13.19 -10.40
CA GLU A 34 -7.37 11.96 -10.26
C GLU A 34 -7.90 11.77 -8.83
N VAL A 35 -7.33 12.47 -7.83
CA VAL A 35 -7.52 12.16 -6.40
C VAL A 35 -8.22 13.27 -5.62
N ALA A 36 -8.98 14.13 -6.30
CA ALA A 36 -9.58 15.32 -5.68
C ALA A 36 -10.51 14.98 -4.51
N GLU A 37 -11.28 13.88 -4.62
CA GLU A 37 -12.20 13.46 -3.56
C GLU A 37 -11.48 12.71 -2.43
N GLU A 38 -10.56 11.81 -2.74
CA GLU A 38 -9.78 11.07 -1.75
C GLU A 38 -8.89 12.01 -0.92
N SER A 39 -8.40 13.09 -1.51
CA SER A 39 -7.61 14.11 -0.81
C SER A 39 -8.40 14.84 0.27
N LYS A 40 -9.74 14.93 0.14
CA LYS A 40 -10.62 15.54 1.15
C LYS A 40 -10.94 14.57 2.30
N GLN A 41 -10.68 13.28 2.12
CA GLN A 41 -11.01 12.22 3.08
C GLN A 41 -9.87 11.93 4.08
N VAL A 42 -8.74 12.62 3.95
CA VAL A 42 -7.56 12.44 4.79
C VAL A 42 -7.22 13.70 5.56
N SER A 43 -6.56 13.56 6.71
CA SER A 43 -6.20 14.68 7.60
C SER A 43 -4.85 15.32 7.29
N TYR A 44 -4.04 14.69 6.45
CA TYR A 44 -2.72 15.18 6.04
C TYR A 44 -2.79 15.85 4.66
N ARG A 45 -1.81 16.70 4.37
CA ARG A 45 -1.80 17.47 3.12
C ARG A 45 -1.32 16.61 1.94
N VAL A 46 -2.18 16.53 0.93
CA VAL A 46 -1.90 15.94 -0.38
C VAL A 46 -1.61 17.07 -1.36
N VAL A 47 -0.41 17.09 -1.92
CA VAL A 47 0.07 18.13 -2.84
C VAL A 47 0.52 17.50 -4.15
N LYS A 48 0.81 18.33 -5.15
CA LYS A 48 1.37 17.88 -6.43
C LYS A 48 2.83 18.29 -6.56
N ASP A 49 3.63 17.46 -7.22
CA ASP A 49 4.94 17.88 -7.73
C ASP A 49 4.82 18.63 -9.08
N GLU A 50 5.96 19.03 -9.63
CA GLU A 50 6.06 19.72 -10.92
C GLU A 50 5.47 18.93 -12.10
N ASN A 51 5.45 17.59 -12.00
CA ASN A 51 4.92 16.68 -13.01
C ASN A 51 3.44 16.33 -12.79
N GLY A 52 2.82 16.86 -11.72
CA GLY A 52 1.45 16.59 -11.34
C GLY A 52 1.24 15.27 -10.58
N ASN A 53 2.31 14.60 -10.15
CA ASN A 53 2.20 13.40 -9.32
C ASN A 53 1.81 13.76 -7.90
N VAL A 54 1.12 12.85 -7.21
CA VAL A 54 0.76 13.03 -5.80
C VAL A 54 2.00 12.96 -4.90
N LYS A 55 2.09 13.93 -3.99
CA LYS A 55 3.03 13.96 -2.85
C LYS A 55 2.27 14.16 -1.55
N LEU A 56 2.79 13.58 -0.47
CA LEU A 56 2.25 13.66 0.87
C LEU A 56 3.18 14.52 1.72
N GLU A 57 2.71 15.67 2.18
CA GLU A 57 3.51 16.60 2.95
C GLU A 57 3.59 16.16 4.41
N CYS A 58 4.79 16.18 4.99
CA CYS A 58 5.05 15.95 6.40
C CYS A 58 5.64 17.21 7.03
N PRO A 59 4.80 18.10 7.60
CA PRO A 59 5.24 19.36 8.17
C PRO A 59 6.27 19.21 9.29
N ALA A 60 6.15 18.16 10.10
CA ALA A 60 7.05 17.92 11.25
C ALA A 60 8.53 17.77 10.87
N ILE A 61 8.82 17.42 9.62
CA ILE A 61 10.19 17.29 9.11
C ILE A 61 10.44 18.07 7.82
N GLY A 62 9.49 18.93 7.42
CA GLY A 62 9.60 19.73 6.20
C GLY A 62 9.85 18.93 4.92
N LYS A 63 9.34 17.69 4.83
CA LYS A 63 9.57 16.79 3.69
C LYS A 63 8.26 16.42 3.01
N GLN A 64 8.29 16.31 1.69
CA GLN A 64 7.25 15.68 0.89
C GLN A 64 7.66 14.25 0.54
N PHE A 65 6.72 13.33 0.66
CA PHE A 65 6.92 11.92 0.33
C PHE A 65 6.10 11.52 -0.88
N ALA A 66 6.66 10.66 -1.73
CA ALA A 66 5.84 9.90 -2.65
C ALA A 66 5.00 8.84 -1.88
N ALA A 67 3.87 8.44 -2.45
CA ALA A 67 2.99 7.45 -1.82
C ALA A 67 3.68 6.08 -1.63
N GLU A 68 4.56 5.70 -2.56
CA GLU A 68 5.39 4.50 -2.48
C GLU A 68 6.44 4.56 -1.35
N GLU A 69 6.98 5.74 -1.01
CA GLU A 69 7.92 5.89 0.12
C GLU A 69 7.23 5.63 1.47
N ILE A 70 5.97 6.05 1.61
CA ILE A 70 5.17 5.79 2.80
C ILE A 70 4.70 4.33 2.83
N SER A 71 4.24 3.80 1.71
CA SER A 71 3.83 2.39 1.58
C SER A 71 5.00 1.44 1.90
N ALA A 72 6.22 1.80 1.52
CA ALA A 72 7.43 1.07 1.86
C ALA A 72 7.66 0.96 3.38
N GLN A 73 7.22 1.94 4.19
CA GLN A 73 7.34 1.85 5.66
C GLN A 73 6.45 0.75 6.23
N VAL A 74 5.25 0.58 5.65
CA VAL A 74 4.34 -0.51 6.01
C VAL A 74 4.96 -1.85 5.62
N LEU A 75 5.48 -1.96 4.40
CA LEU A 75 6.14 -3.17 3.92
C LEU A 75 7.37 -3.54 4.77
N ARG A 76 8.25 -2.58 5.10
CA ARG A 76 9.38 -2.83 6.00
C ARG A 76 8.94 -3.40 7.34
N LYS A 77 7.90 -2.83 7.96
CA LYS A 77 7.38 -3.36 9.21
C LYS A 77 6.90 -4.82 9.07
N LEU A 78 6.15 -5.13 8.01
CA LEU A 78 5.66 -6.48 7.77
C LEU A 78 6.80 -7.48 7.56
N VAL A 79 7.85 -7.06 6.83
CA VAL A 79 9.06 -7.86 6.58
C VAL A 79 9.86 -8.08 7.86
N ASP A 80 10.02 -7.05 8.68
CA ASP A 80 10.70 -7.15 9.97
C ASP A 80 9.95 -8.12 10.90
N ASP A 81 8.62 -8.02 10.95
CA ASP A 81 7.78 -8.90 11.76
C ASP A 81 7.85 -10.36 11.25
N ALA A 82 7.78 -10.58 9.93
CA ALA A 82 7.93 -11.90 9.32
C ALA A 82 9.35 -12.49 9.54
N SER A 83 10.39 -11.67 9.41
CA SER A 83 11.78 -12.09 9.62
C SER A 83 12.02 -12.54 11.06
N ARG A 84 11.46 -11.81 12.05
CA ARG A 84 11.52 -12.21 13.46
C ARG A 84 10.78 -13.52 13.71
N PHE A 85 9.59 -13.68 13.12
CA PHE A 85 8.81 -14.91 13.27
C PHE A 85 9.53 -16.13 12.70
N LEU A 86 10.18 -15.98 11.54
CA LEU A 86 10.94 -17.05 10.88
C LEU A 86 12.35 -17.25 11.46
N ASN A 87 12.83 -16.31 12.28
CA ASN A 87 14.22 -16.22 12.71
C ASN A 87 15.22 -16.24 11.54
N ASP A 88 14.85 -15.63 10.42
CA ASP A 88 15.66 -15.52 9.20
C ASP A 88 15.30 -14.26 8.42
N LYS A 89 16.20 -13.79 7.55
CA LYS A 89 16.02 -12.56 6.78
C LYS A 89 15.09 -12.78 5.59
N VAL A 90 13.93 -12.12 5.60
CA VAL A 90 13.04 -12.08 4.43
C VAL A 90 13.55 -11.03 3.45
N THR A 91 13.90 -11.45 2.23
CA THR A 91 14.46 -10.57 1.18
C THR A 91 13.63 -10.54 -0.10
N LYS A 92 12.67 -11.45 -0.26
CA LYS A 92 11.87 -11.63 -1.47
C LYS A 92 10.39 -11.62 -1.12
N ALA A 93 9.56 -11.06 -1.99
CA ALA A 93 8.12 -11.03 -1.77
C ALA A 93 7.31 -11.09 -3.06
N VAL A 94 6.10 -11.60 -2.94
CA VAL A 94 4.99 -11.36 -3.86
C VAL A 94 4.07 -10.34 -3.20
N ILE A 95 3.67 -9.29 -3.92
CA ILE A 95 2.85 -8.20 -3.39
C ILE A 95 1.53 -8.15 -4.15
N THR A 96 0.42 -8.02 -3.44
CA THR A 96 -0.92 -7.94 -4.03
C THR A 96 -1.26 -6.52 -4.46
N VAL A 97 -2.10 -6.38 -5.49
CA VAL A 97 -2.72 -5.12 -5.94
C VAL A 97 -4.16 -5.36 -6.37
N PRO A 98 -5.03 -4.33 -6.35
CA PRO A 98 -6.36 -4.41 -6.93
C PRO A 98 -6.30 -4.84 -8.40
N ALA A 99 -7.30 -5.58 -8.87
CA ALA A 99 -7.30 -6.08 -10.25
C ALA A 99 -7.34 -4.91 -11.26
N TYR A 100 -8.05 -3.84 -10.92
CA TYR A 100 -8.19 -2.64 -11.75
C TYR A 100 -6.99 -1.68 -11.70
N PHE A 101 -5.91 -1.96 -10.96
CA PHE A 101 -4.73 -1.11 -10.96
C PHE A 101 -4.09 -1.04 -12.36
N ASN A 102 -3.82 0.19 -12.82
CA ASN A 102 -3.11 0.45 -14.06
C ASN A 102 -1.58 0.26 -13.90
N ASP A 103 -0.83 0.39 -15.01
CA ASP A 103 0.61 0.16 -15.05
C ASP A 103 1.40 1.08 -14.11
N SER A 104 1.00 2.34 -13.98
CA SER A 104 1.64 3.31 -13.08
C SER A 104 1.49 2.88 -11.61
N GLN A 105 0.29 2.47 -11.21
CA GLN A 105 0.00 2.04 -9.85
C GLN A 105 0.70 0.73 -9.50
N ARG A 106 0.77 -0.22 -10.45
CA ARG A 106 1.52 -1.47 -10.31
C ARG A 106 3.02 -1.22 -10.17
N THR A 107 3.57 -0.33 -10.99
CA THR A 107 4.98 0.05 -10.95
C THR A 107 5.32 0.71 -9.61
N ALA A 108 4.54 1.69 -9.18
CA ALA A 108 4.74 2.37 -7.90
C ALA A 108 4.61 1.41 -6.70
N THR A 109 3.71 0.42 -6.76
CA THR A 109 3.62 -0.62 -5.72
C THR A 109 4.85 -1.52 -5.70
N LYS A 110 5.37 -1.89 -6.87
CA LYS A 110 6.64 -2.64 -6.99
C LYS A 110 7.81 -1.82 -6.44
N ASP A 111 7.84 -0.53 -6.70
CA ASP A 111 8.85 0.39 -6.18
C ASP A 111 8.76 0.55 -4.67
N ALA A 112 7.56 0.58 -4.08
CA ALA A 112 7.39 0.52 -2.63
C ALA A 112 8.07 -0.72 -2.03
N GLY A 113 7.94 -1.88 -2.68
CA GLY A 113 8.64 -3.10 -2.30
C GLY A 113 10.18 -2.97 -2.39
N ARG A 114 10.69 -2.42 -3.49
CA ARG A 114 12.13 -2.17 -3.66
C ARG A 114 12.69 -1.20 -2.62
N ILE A 115 11.99 -0.09 -2.37
CA ILE A 115 12.34 0.89 -1.33
C ILE A 115 12.34 0.19 0.05
N ALA A 116 11.43 -0.76 0.28
CA ALA A 116 11.40 -1.55 1.50
C ALA A 116 12.56 -2.57 1.62
N GLY A 117 13.41 -2.71 0.61
CA GLY A 117 14.53 -3.65 0.59
C GLY A 117 14.15 -5.05 0.12
N LEU A 118 13.03 -5.19 -0.60
CA LEU A 118 12.55 -6.46 -1.14
C LEU A 118 12.87 -6.62 -2.63
N ASP A 119 13.29 -7.81 -3.01
CA ASP A 119 13.19 -8.31 -4.38
C ASP A 119 11.74 -8.75 -4.65
N VAL A 120 11.01 -7.93 -5.40
CA VAL A 120 9.59 -8.15 -5.72
C VAL A 120 9.48 -9.11 -6.90
N LEU A 121 9.28 -10.39 -6.58
CA LEU A 121 9.21 -11.49 -7.54
C LEU A 121 7.99 -11.40 -8.45
N ARG A 122 6.86 -10.96 -7.89
CA ARG A 122 5.59 -10.83 -8.63
C ARG A 122 4.68 -9.79 -7.98
N ILE A 123 3.96 -9.07 -8.83
CA ILE A 123 2.74 -8.37 -8.46
C ILE A 123 1.58 -9.26 -8.88
N ILE A 124 0.68 -9.58 -7.95
CA ILE A 124 -0.49 -10.43 -8.21
C ILE A 124 -1.78 -9.68 -7.91
N ASN A 125 -2.84 -9.94 -8.66
CA ASN A 125 -4.15 -9.35 -8.39
C ASN A 125 -4.72 -9.94 -7.09
N GLU A 126 -5.32 -9.09 -6.26
CA GLU A 126 -6.01 -9.46 -5.01
C GLU A 126 -7.02 -10.61 -5.20
N PRO A 127 -7.98 -10.52 -6.14
CA PRO A 127 -8.93 -11.62 -6.32
C PRO A 127 -8.27 -12.91 -6.85
N THR A 128 -7.17 -12.81 -7.61
CA THR A 128 -6.39 -13.98 -8.04
C THR A 128 -5.63 -14.63 -6.88
N ALA A 129 -5.10 -13.82 -5.95
CA ALA A 129 -4.49 -14.36 -4.74
C ALA A 129 -5.55 -15.07 -3.87
N ALA A 130 -6.74 -14.49 -3.75
CA ALA A 130 -7.86 -15.09 -3.04
C ALA A 130 -8.34 -16.40 -3.70
N SER A 131 -8.43 -16.46 -5.03
CA SER A 131 -8.81 -17.69 -5.73
C SER A 131 -7.77 -18.80 -5.58
N LEU A 132 -6.48 -18.47 -5.61
CA LEU A 132 -5.40 -19.42 -5.33
C LEU A 132 -5.49 -19.97 -3.90
N ALA A 133 -5.79 -19.12 -2.92
CA ALA A 133 -5.97 -19.55 -1.53
C ALA A 133 -7.21 -20.46 -1.37
N TYR A 134 -8.34 -20.09 -1.97
CA TYR A 134 -9.56 -20.91 -1.98
C TYR A 134 -9.34 -22.29 -2.62
N GLY A 135 -8.60 -22.33 -3.73
CA GLY A 135 -8.35 -23.53 -4.51
C GLY A 135 -7.21 -24.41 -3.99
N PHE A 136 -6.41 -23.97 -3.01
CA PHE A 136 -5.17 -24.65 -2.64
C PHE A 136 -5.34 -26.13 -2.25
N GLU A 137 -6.43 -26.46 -1.56
CA GLU A 137 -6.76 -27.83 -1.13
C GLU A 137 -7.88 -28.49 -1.96
N ARG A 138 -8.46 -27.76 -2.93
CA ARG A 138 -9.59 -28.24 -3.72
C ARG A 138 -9.11 -28.85 -5.03
N LYS A 139 -9.69 -29.99 -5.41
CA LYS A 139 -9.37 -30.72 -6.64
C LYS A 139 -10.49 -30.68 -7.69
N SER A 140 -11.57 -29.93 -7.43
CA SER A 140 -12.70 -29.76 -8.34
C SER A 140 -12.47 -28.57 -9.27
N ASN A 141 -12.86 -28.73 -10.53
CA ASN A 141 -13.00 -27.60 -11.46
C ASN A 141 -14.31 -26.89 -11.15
N GLU A 142 -14.24 -25.64 -10.73
CA GLU A 142 -15.38 -24.82 -10.32
C GLU A 142 -15.25 -23.42 -10.91
N THR A 143 -16.40 -22.81 -11.24
CA THR A 143 -16.47 -21.37 -11.48
C THR A 143 -16.77 -20.69 -10.16
N ILE A 144 -15.96 -19.69 -9.80
CA ILE A 144 -16.12 -18.91 -8.57
C ILE A 144 -16.27 -17.43 -8.90
N LEU A 145 -16.93 -16.71 -8.00
CA LEU A 145 -17.00 -15.25 -7.99
C LEU A 145 -16.28 -14.77 -6.73
N VAL A 146 -15.25 -13.95 -6.90
CA VAL A 146 -14.55 -13.29 -5.80
C VAL A 146 -15.10 -11.89 -5.67
N PHE A 147 -15.74 -11.60 -4.53
CA PHE A 147 -16.22 -10.27 -4.17
C PHE A 147 -15.31 -9.72 -3.06
N ASP A 148 -14.40 -8.80 -3.40
CA ASP A 148 -13.46 -8.19 -2.46
C ASP A 148 -13.86 -6.74 -2.17
N LEU A 149 -14.32 -6.50 -0.94
CA LEU A 149 -14.71 -5.18 -0.43
C LEU A 149 -13.76 -4.73 0.68
N GLY A 150 -12.74 -3.95 0.30
CA GLY A 150 -11.74 -3.41 1.21
C GLY A 150 -12.08 -2.00 1.73
N GLY A 151 -11.20 -1.47 2.59
CA GLY A 151 -11.34 -0.11 3.15
C GLY A 151 -11.12 1.04 2.14
N GLY A 152 -10.81 0.74 0.88
CA GLY A 152 -10.64 1.75 -0.17
C GLY A 152 -10.59 1.24 -1.59
N THR A 153 -10.84 -0.05 -1.79
CA THR A 153 -10.85 -0.71 -3.10
C THR A 153 -12.03 -1.69 -3.13
N PHE A 154 -12.60 -1.87 -4.31
CA PHE A 154 -13.67 -2.83 -4.56
C PHE A 154 -13.39 -3.56 -5.86
N ASP A 155 -13.26 -4.88 -5.79
CA ASP A 155 -12.94 -5.74 -6.92
C ASP A 155 -13.97 -6.88 -7.00
N VAL A 156 -14.42 -7.17 -8.23
CA VAL A 156 -15.24 -8.34 -8.55
C VAL A 156 -14.55 -9.09 -9.68
N SER A 157 -14.34 -10.40 -9.52
CA SER A 157 -13.69 -11.26 -10.53
C SER A 157 -14.26 -12.66 -10.55
#